data_AF-A0A357M9S4-F1
#
_entry.id   AF-A0A357M9S4-F1
#
_cell.length_a   1.000
_cell.length_b   1.000
_cell.length_c   1.000
_cell.angle_alpha   90.00
_cell.angle_beta   90.00
_cell.angle_gamma   90.00
#
_symmetry.space_group_name_H-M   'P 1'
#
loop_
_entity.id
_entity.type
_entity.pdbx_description
1 polymer ?
#
loop_
_entity_poly.entity_id
_entity_poly.type
_entity_poly.pdbx_seq_one_letter_code
_entity_poly.pdbx_strand_id
1 'polypeptide(L)'
;MKSSETGALSNRLKTNIDQLNGLLGGSSDVVIKELQIEENTHISLIYIDGLVDTQVLHNSILYSLQEHIPYEQLGKLEPEQKIEI
;
A
#
# COMPACT_ATOMS: atom_id res chain seq x y z
N MET A 1 2.03 31.47 13.95
CA MET A 1 1.13 30.55 13.22
C MET A 1 1.94 29.85 12.13
N LYS A 2 2.09 28.52 12.19
CA LYS A 2 2.57 27.76 11.01
C LYS A 2 1.33 27.26 10.28
N SER A 3 1.15 27.77 9.07
CA SER A 3 0.15 27.32 8.12
C SER A 3 0.30 25.82 7.93
N SER A 4 -0.75 25.07 8.27
CA SER A 4 -0.83 23.63 8.09
C SER A 4 -0.71 23.31 6.61
N GLU A 5 0.41 22.72 6.19
CA GLU A 5 0.54 22.05 4.90
C GLU A 5 -0.19 20.70 4.98
N THR A 6 -1.51 20.75 5.19
CA THR A 6 -2.40 19.59 5.18
C THR A 6 -2.55 19.11 3.73
N GLY A 7 -1.64 18.23 3.29
CA GLY A 7 -1.79 17.49 2.03
C GLY A 7 -0.55 17.38 1.14
N ALA A 8 0.61 17.93 1.51
CA ALA A 8 1.82 17.78 0.71
C ALA A 8 2.44 16.39 0.91
N LEU A 9 2.58 15.63 -0.18
CA LEU A 9 3.31 14.35 -0.16
C LEU A 9 4.81 14.61 0.06
N SER A 10 5.40 13.86 0.98
CA SER A 10 6.84 13.79 1.21
C SER A 10 7.54 12.96 0.14
N ASN A 11 8.84 13.19 -0.04
CA ASN A 11 9.73 12.33 -0.83
C ASN A 11 10.06 11.00 -0.12
N ARG A 12 9.64 10.83 1.14
CA ARG A 12 9.82 9.58 1.90
C ARG A 12 8.49 8.83 1.96
N LEU A 13 8.45 7.66 1.33
CA LEU A 13 7.27 6.79 1.30
C LEU A 13 6.72 6.52 2.71
N LYS A 14 7.61 6.18 3.66
CA LYS A 14 7.24 5.95 5.07
C LYS A 14 6.50 7.14 5.71
N THR A 15 6.98 8.36 5.47
CA THR A 15 6.32 9.57 5.99
C THR A 15 4.91 9.72 5.41
N ASN A 16 4.72 9.39 4.13
CA ASN A 16 3.40 9.43 3.51
C ASN A 16 2.45 8.37 4.08
N ILE A 17 2.94 7.15 4.32
CA ILE A 17 2.15 6.07 4.94
C ILE A 17 1.72 6.48 6.35
N ASP A 18 2.64 6.99 7.18
CA ASP A 18 2.34 7.40 8.55
C ASP A 18 1.30 8.53 8.58
N GLN A 19 1.41 9.50 7.65
CA GLN A 19 0.43 10.57 7.50
C GLN A 19 -0.95 10.03 7.07
N LEU A 20 -0.99 9.14 6.08
CA LEU A 20 -2.25 8.54 5.60
C LEU A 20 -2.90 7.68 6.68
N ASN A 21 -2.14 6.89 7.42
CA ASN A 21 -2.66 6.09 8.52
C ASN A 21 -3.24 6.98 9.65
N GLY A 22 -2.54 8.07 9.99
CA GLY A 22 -3.05 9.06 10.94
C GLY A 22 -4.32 9.77 10.46
N LEU A 23 -4.42 10.10 9.17
CA LEU A 23 -5.61 10.73 8.57
C LEU A 23 -6.80 9.77 8.51
N LEU A 24 -6.57 8.49 8.22
CA LEU A 24 -7.61 7.47 8.14
C LEU A 24 -8.02 6.94 9.53
N GLY A 25 -7.42 7.47 10.60
CA GLY A 25 -7.83 7.21 11.98
C GLY A 25 -7.57 5.77 12.45
N GLY A 26 -6.67 5.04 11.78
CA GLY A 26 -6.39 3.63 12.10
C GLY A 26 -7.60 2.70 11.89
N SER A 27 -8.48 3.03 10.94
CA SER A 27 -9.59 2.13 10.59
C SER A 27 -9.06 0.76 10.17
N SER A 28 -9.67 -0.30 10.70
CA SER A 28 -9.38 -1.69 10.34
C SER A 28 -9.68 -2.02 8.89
N ASP A 29 -10.48 -1.20 8.22
CA ASP A 29 -10.84 -1.38 6.81
C ASP A 29 -9.74 -0.90 5.88
N VAL A 30 -8.75 -0.14 6.37
CA VAL A 30 -7.63 0.35 5.55
C VAL A 30 -6.58 -0.74 5.44
N VAL A 31 -6.38 -1.21 4.22
CA VAL A 31 -5.34 -2.17 3.88
C VAL A 31 -4.15 -1.44 3.27
N ILE A 32 -2.98 -1.66 3.86
CA ILE A 32 -1.69 -1.16 3.37
C ILE A 32 -0.86 -2.37 2.96
N LYS A 33 -0.60 -2.51 1.65
CA LYS A 33 0.27 -3.55 1.09
C LYS A 33 1.58 -2.94 0.62
N GLU A 34 2.68 -3.32 1.25
CA GLU A 34 4.02 -2.94 0.80
C GLU A 34 4.52 -3.92 -0.26
N LEU A 35 5.04 -3.36 -1.35
CA LEU A 35 5.54 -4.08 -2.52
C LEU A 35 6.95 -3.59 -2.81
N GLN A 36 7.84 -4.51 -3.15
CA GLN A 36 9.16 -4.17 -3.67
C GLN A 36 9.21 -4.60 -5.13
N ILE A 37 9.39 -3.61 -6.01
CA ILE A 37 9.55 -3.80 -7.46
C ILE A 37 11.05 -3.73 -7.75
N GLU A 38 11.55 -4.73 -8.45
CA GLU A 38 13.00 -4.94 -8.66
C GLU A 38 13.80 -4.86 -7.33
N GLU A 39 15.09 -4.54 -7.39
CA GLU A 39 15.94 -4.49 -6.19
C GLU A 39 15.78 -3.21 -5.36
N ASN A 40 15.42 -2.07 -5.99
CA ASN A 40 15.52 -0.75 -5.34
C ASN A 40 14.21 0.05 -5.21
N THR A 41 13.11 -0.39 -5.83
CA THR A 41 11.88 0.42 -5.86
C THR A 41 10.87 -0.10 -4.84
N HIS A 42 10.62 0.69 -3.79
CA HIS A 42 9.60 0.39 -2.78
C HIS A 42 8.31 1.12 -3.11
N ILE A 43 7.19 0.41 -3.06
CA ILE A 43 5.85 0.93 -3.34
C ILE A 43 4.92 0.47 -2.21
N SER A 44 3.95 1.32 -1.87
CA SER A 44 2.87 0.93 -0.96
C SER A 44 1.54 1.17 -1.64
N LEU A 45 0.73 0.12 -1.71
CA LEU A 45 -0.64 0.14 -2.20
C LEU A 45 -1.57 0.28 -0.99
N ILE A 46 -2.34 1.36 -0.95
CA ILE A 46 -3.26 1.67 0.15
C ILE A 46 -4.67 1.70 -0.42
N TYR A 47 -5.56 0.90 0.15
CA TYR A 47 -6.97 0.85 -0.25
C TYR A 47 -7.87 0.56 0.95
N ILE A 48 -9.17 0.82 0.81
CA ILE A 48 -10.16 0.51 1.83
C ILE A 48 -10.89 -0.75 1.41
N ASP A 49 -10.79 -1.81 2.20
CA ASP A 49 -11.50 -3.06 2.01
C ASP A 49 -13.01 -2.83 2.16
N GLY A 50 -13.80 -3.40 1.24
CA GLY A 50 -15.23 -3.14 1.13
C GLY A 50 -15.64 -1.89 0.33
N LEU A 51 -14.71 -0.99 -0.02
CA LEU A 51 -14.97 0.11 -0.98
C LEU A 51 -14.37 -0.14 -2.37
N VAL A 52 -13.42 -1.05 -2.46
CA VAL A 52 -12.71 -1.38 -3.70
C VAL A 52 -13.04 -2.83 -4.09
N ASP A 53 -13.21 -3.07 -5.38
CA ASP A 53 -13.23 -4.43 -5.91
C ASP A 53 -11.81 -5.00 -5.90
N THR A 54 -11.55 -5.90 -4.95
CA THR A 54 -10.24 -6.52 -4.73
C THR A 54 -9.83 -7.43 -5.88
N GLN A 55 -10.76 -8.02 -6.64
CA GLN A 55 -10.42 -8.82 -7.83
C GLN A 55 -9.93 -7.93 -8.96
N VAL A 56 -10.59 -6.80 -9.20
CA VAL A 56 -10.14 -5.82 -10.20
C VAL A 56 -8.79 -5.23 -9.81
N LEU A 57 -8.61 -4.89 -8.53
CA LEU A 57 -7.33 -4.40 -8.00
C LEU A 57 -6.20 -5.42 -8.22
N HIS A 58 -6.46 -6.69 -7.90
CA HIS A 58 -5.47 -7.75 -8.03
C HIS A 58 -5.11 -8.01 -9.50
N ASN A 59 -6.12 -8.17 -10.36
CA ASN A 59 -5.90 -8.54 -11.76
C ASN A 59 -5.36 -7.38 -12.61
N SER A 60 -5.74 -6.14 -12.31
CA SER A 60 -5.35 -4.97 -13.13
C SER A 60 -4.07 -4.30 -12.64
N ILE A 61 -3.88 -4.23 -11.31
CA ILE A 61 -2.72 -3.53 -10.72
C ILE A 61 -1.67 -4.54 -10.27
N LEU A 62 -2.01 -5.47 -9.37
CA LEU A 62 -0.99 -6.38 -8.83
C LEU A 62 -0.38 -7.27 -9.91
N TYR A 63 -1.17 -7.85 -10.81
CA TYR A 63 -0.67 -8.70 -11.89
C TYR A 63 0.27 -7.96 -12.85
N SER A 64 -0.05 -6.70 -13.19
CA SER A 64 0.80 -5.83 -14.02
C SER A 64 2.13 -5.49 -13.33
N LEU A 65 2.09 -5.32 -11.99
CA LEU A 65 3.30 -5.08 -11.21
C LEU A 65 4.10 -6.37 -10.99
N GLN A 66 3.45 -7.54 -10.93
CA GLN A 66 4.10 -8.85 -10.77
C GLN A 66 5.09 -9.18 -11.89
N GLU A 67 4.86 -8.72 -13.13
CA GLU A 67 5.85 -8.88 -14.21
C GLU A 67 7.19 -8.21 -13.90
N HIS A 68 7.21 -7.24 -12.97
CA HIS A 68 8.38 -6.47 -12.55
C HIS A 68 8.80 -6.77 -11.08
N ILE A 69 8.09 -7.66 -10.40
CA ILE A 69 8.41 -8.08 -9.02
C ILE A 69 9.30 -9.33 -9.10
N PRO A 70 10.48 -9.34 -8.45
CA PRO A 70 11.34 -10.50 -8.43
C PRO A 70 10.60 -11.72 -7.85
N TYR A 71 10.76 -12.88 -8.50
CA TYR A 71 10.00 -14.12 -8.26
C TYR A 71 9.97 -14.55 -6.78
N GLU A 72 10.98 -14.16 -6.01
CA GLU A 72 11.15 -14.43 -4.57
C GLU A 72 10.12 -13.71 -3.67
N GLN A 73 9.48 -12.64 -4.15
CA GLN A 73 8.46 -11.88 -3.40
C GLN A 73 7.02 -12.25 -3.81
N LEU A 74 6.83 -13.00 -4.91
CA LEU A 74 5.50 -13.44 -5.38
C LEU A 74 4.76 -14.29 -4.34
N GLY A 75 5.49 -15.12 -3.58
CA GLY A 75 4.92 -15.95 -2.50
C GLY A 75 4.40 -15.19 -1.29
N LYS A 76 4.63 -13.87 -1.19
CA LYS A 76 4.10 -13.01 -0.11
C LYS A 76 2.85 -12.22 -0.53
N LEU A 77 2.44 -12.32 -1.79
CA LEU A 77 1.28 -11.59 -2.33
C LEU A 77 -0.04 -12.36 -2.16
N GLU A 78 0.01 -13.53 -1.52
CA GLU A 78 -1.18 -14.30 -1.15
C GLU A 78 -2.17 -13.39 -0.40
N PRO A 79 -3.46 -13.42 -0.76
CA PRO A 79 -4.48 -12.49 -0.25
C PRO A 79 -4.77 -12.64 1.26
N GLU A 80 -4.12 -13.57 1.95
CA GLU A 80 -4.54 -14.07 3.27
C GLU A 80 -3.61 -13.72 4.44
N GLN A 81 -2.61 -12.85 4.26
CA GLN A 81 -1.86 -12.33 5.40
C GLN A 81 -2.71 -11.31 6.19
N LYS A 82 -3.64 -11.83 6.99
CA LYS A 82 -4.12 -11.15 8.20
C LYS A 82 -2.92 -10.93 9.11
N ILE A 83 -2.57 -9.67 9.33
CA ILE A 83 -1.75 -9.30 10.47
C ILE A 83 -2.64 -9.52 11.69
N GLU A 84 -2.47 -10.65 12.37
CA GLU A 84 -2.92 -10.78 13.76
C GLU A 84 -2.06 -9.85 14.62
N ILE A 85 -2.73 -8.89 15.26
CA ILE A 85 -2.21 -8.05 16.35
C ILE A 85 -2.59 -8.68 17.68
#